data_AF-A0A3S7UU11-F1
#
_entry.id   AF-A0A3S7UU11-F1
#
_cell.length_a   1.000
_cell.length_b   1.000
_cell.length_c   1.000
_cell.angle_alpha   90.00
_cell.angle_beta   90.00
_cell.angle_gamma   90.00
#
_symmetry.space_group_name_H-M   'P 1'
#
loop_
_entity.id
_entity.type
_entity.pdbx_description
1 polymer ?
#
loop_
_entity_poly.entity_id
_entity_poly.type
_entity_poly.pdbx_seq_one_letter_code
_entity_poly.pdbx_strand_id
1 'polypeptide(L)' 'MIDPDSGDLLVPVNYQQRIIRVGADKQITTLAEGGILQSPATLAWAPTGDAVLIANAAFEATTMDPGTALPAILSLPIE' A
#
# COMPACT_ATOMS: atom_id res chain seq x y z
N MET A 1 4.13 5.31 6.30
CA MET A 1 3.15 6.25 6.90
C MET A 1 2.86 5.77 8.30
N ILE A 2 2.82 6.67 9.29
CA ILE A 2 2.51 6.28 10.67
C ILE A 2 0.99 6.34 10.86
N ASP A 3 0.43 5.33 11.48
CA ASP A 3 -0.94 5.32 11.99
C ASP A 3 -1.04 6.26 13.20
N PRO A 4 -1.91 7.28 13.16
CA PRO A 4 -1.97 8.30 14.22
C PRO A 4 -2.48 7.75 15.55
N ASP A 5 -3.25 6.66 15.56
CA ASP A 5 -3.91 6.14 16.75
C ASP A 5 -3.05 5.05 17.42
N SER A 6 -2.49 4.13 16.63
CA SER A 6 -1.68 3.02 17.14
C SER A 6 -0.18 3.33 17.20
N GLY A 7 0.30 4.28 16.39
CA GLY A 7 1.72 4.50 16.17
C GLY A 7 2.39 3.45 15.26
N ASP A 8 1.61 2.53 14.68
CA ASP A 8 2.10 1.51 13.77
C ASP A 8 2.60 2.11 12.44
N LEU A 9 3.61 1.48 11.84
CA LEU A 9 4.13 1.91 10.54
C LEU A 9 3.50 1.10 9.41
N LEU A 10 2.79 1.78 8.53
CA LEU A 10 2.32 1.24 7.25
C LEU A 10 3.37 1.45 6.16
N VAL A 11 3.72 0.38 5.46
CA VAL A 11 4.78 0.37 4.43
C VAL A 11 4.25 -0.25 3.13
N PRO A 12 4.29 0.49 2.02
CA PRO A 12 4.10 -0.11 0.70
C PRO A 12 5.41 -0.78 0.26
N VAL A 13 5.34 -2.02 -0.21
CA VAL A 13 6.50 -2.77 -0.70
C VAL A 13 6.34 -3.02 -2.20
N ASN A 14 7.04 -2.19 -2.98
CA ASN A 14 6.75 -1.93 -4.38
C ASN A 14 6.97 -3.15 -5.28
N TYR A 15 8.08 -3.87 -5.09
CA TYR A 15 8.47 -5.06 -5.88
C TYR A 15 7.95 -6.37 -5.31
N GLN A 16 7.11 -6.29 -4.28
CA GLN A 16 6.48 -7.46 -3.65
C GLN A 16 4.96 -7.31 -3.61
N GLN A 17 4.43 -6.27 -4.26
CA GLN A 17 3.00 -6.04 -4.44
C GLN A 17 2.19 -6.14 -3.16
N ARG A 18 2.70 -5.58 -2.06
CA ARG A 18 2.07 -5.71 -0.75
C ARG A 18 2.11 -4.43 0.06
N ILE A 19 1.12 -4.30 0.95
CA ILE A 19 1.10 -3.33 2.04
C ILE A 19 1.30 -4.10 3.33
N ILE A 20 2.28 -3.68 4.13
CA ILE A 20 2.55 -4.28 5.44
C ILE A 20 2.34 -3.26 6.55
N ARG A 21 1.99 -3.75 7.73
CA ARG A 21 1.99 -3.06 9.00
C ARG A 21 3.16 -3.57 9.83
N VAL A 22 3.95 -2.65 10.38
CA VAL A 22 4.98 -2.92 11.37
C VAL A 22 4.49 -2.36 12.69
N GLY A 23 4.11 -3.25 13.60
CA GLY A 23 3.63 -2.88 14.92
C GLY A 23 4.73 -2.27 15.79
N ALA A 24 4.34 -1.50 16.80
CA ALA A 24 5.27 -1.01 17.83
C ALA A 24 5.98 -2.16 18.59
N ASP A 25 5.36 -3.34 18.63
CA ASP A 25 5.90 -4.61 19.14
C ASP A 25 6.90 -5.29 18.18
N LYS A 26 7.17 -4.67 17.04
CA LYS A 26 8.05 -5.14 15.95
C LYS A 26 7.49 -6.33 15.17
N GLN A 27 6.22 -6.69 15.35
CA GLN A 27 5.59 -7.70 14.51
C GLN A 27 5.25 -7.12 13.14
N ILE A 28 5.43 -7.91 12.09
CA ILE A 28 5.12 -7.53 10.71
C ILE A 28 3.90 -8.31 10.26
N THR A 29 2.86 -7.59 9.82
CA THR A 29 1.63 -8.19 9.31
C THR A 29 1.37 -7.69 7.89
N THR A 30 1.08 -8.59 6.96
CA THR A 30 0.61 -8.22 5.62
C THR A 30 -0.87 -7.82 5.70
N LEU A 31 -1.21 -6.62 5.21
CA LEU A 31 -2.59 -6.13 5.14
C LEU A 31 -3.24 -6.40 3.79
N ALA A 32 -2.46 -6.31 2.72
CA ALA A 32 -2.89 -6.59 1.35
C ALA A 32 -1.71 -7.08 0.53
N GLU A 33 -1.94 -8.02 -0.41
CA GLU A 33 -0.91 -8.57 -1.29
C GLU A 33 -1.52 -9.00 -2.64
N GLY A 34 -0.78 -8.73 -3.72
CA GLY A 34 -1.13 -9.11 -5.08
C GLY A 34 -2.36 -8.40 -5.64
N GLY A 35 -3.05 -9.08 -6.56
CA GLY A 35 -4.25 -8.57 -7.21
C GLY A 35 -3.96 -7.32 -8.04
N ILE A 36 -4.64 -6.22 -7.71
CA ILE A 36 -4.51 -4.94 -8.41
C ILE A 36 -3.31 -4.11 -7.95
N LEU A 37 -2.60 -4.53 -6.90
CA LEU A 37 -1.38 -3.86 -6.46
C LEU A 37 -0.26 -4.08 -7.50
N GLN A 38 0.27 -2.96 -8.00
CA GLN A 38 1.37 -2.88 -8.94
C GLN A 38 2.27 -1.70 -8.56
N SER A 39 3.37 -1.99 -7.87
CA SER A 39 4.31 -1.00 -7.36
C SER A 39 3.63 0.07 -6.50
N PRO A 40 2.95 -0.29 -5.39
CA PRO A 40 2.44 0.70 -4.46
C PRO A 40 3.61 1.57 -3.99
N ALA A 41 3.46 2.90 -4.05
CA ALA A 41 4.56 3.84 -3.86
C ALA A 41 4.30 4.87 -2.75
N THR A 42 3.04 5.27 -2.57
CA THR A 42 2.68 6.29 -1.59
C THR A 42 1.42 5.86 -0.87
N LEU A 43 1.38 6.12 0.44
CA LEU A 43 0.23 5.91 1.30
C LEU A 43 -0.21 7.25 1.88
N ALA A 44 -1.52 7.47 1.96
CA ALA A 44 -2.13 8.60 2.64
C ALA A 44 -3.38 8.14 3.38
N TRP A 45 -3.69 8.74 4.52
CA TRP A 45 -4.97 8.52 5.19
C TRP A 45 -6.09 9.17 4.38
N ALA A 46 -7.22 8.47 4.25
CA ALA A 46 -8.46 9.10 3.81
C ALA A 46 -8.87 10.18 4.84
N PRO A 47 -9.50 11.29 4.42
CA PRO A 47 -9.90 12.37 5.34
C PRO A 47 -10.81 11.91 6.48
N THR A 48 -11.58 10.85 6.25
CA THR A 48 -12.48 10.20 7.19
C THR A 48 -11.77 9.30 8.20
N GLY A 49 -10.51 8.92 7.94
CA GLY A 49 -9.72 8.03 8.79
C GLY A 49 -10.05 6.53 8.66
N ASP A 50 -11.08 6.16 7.91
CA ASP A 50 -11.57 4.78 7.74
C ASP A 50 -10.80 3.95 6.71
N ALA A 51 -9.88 4.58 5.98
CA ALA A 51 -9.12 3.93 4.94
C ALA A 51 -7.75 4.56 4.70
N VAL A 52 -6.87 3.77 4.09
CA VAL A 52 -5.59 4.19 3.54
C VAL A 52 -5.71 4.23 2.01
N LEU A 53 -5.45 5.40 1.45
CA LEU A 53 -5.31 5.61 0.02
C LEU A 53 -3.91 5.19 -0.42
N ILE A 54 -3.85 4.39 -1.48
CA ILE A 54 -2.61 3.84 -2.04
C ILE A 54 -2.43 4.39 -3.44
N ALA A 55 -1.33 5.10 -3.68
CA ALA A 55 -0.89 5.44 -5.03
C ALA A 55 -0.18 4.23 -5.64
N ASN A 56 -0.87 3.57 -6.57
CA ASN A 56 -0.35 2.46 -7.35
C ASN A 56 0.40 3.02 -8.56
N ALA A 57 1.73 2.99 -8.52
CA ALA A 57 2.54 3.65 -9.54
C ALA A 57 2.73 2.80 -10.80
N ALA A 58 2.52 1.48 -10.70
CA ALA A 58 2.66 0.49 -11.76
C ALA A 58 4.01 0.50 -12.51
N PHE A 59 5.05 1.14 -11.95
CA PHE A 59 6.32 1.31 -12.66
C PHE A 59 7.04 -0.01 -12.93
N GLU A 60 6.92 -1.02 -12.07
CA GLU A 60 7.50 -2.34 -12.34
C GLU A 60 6.79 -3.00 -13.53
N ALA A 61 5.47 -2.94 -13.61
CA ALA A 61 4.72 -3.48 -14.74
C ALA A 61 5.11 -2.78 -16.05
N THR A 62 5.35 -1.46 -16.02
CA THR A 62 5.76 -0.70 -17.21
C THR A 62 7.13 -1.12 -17.77
N THR A 63 8.03 -1.69 -16.97
CA THR A 63 9.34 -2.16 -17.47
C THR A 63 9.27 -3.57 -18.07
N MET A 64 8.23 -4.33 -17.75
CA MET A 64 8.01 -5.69 -18.29
C MET A 64 7.12 -5.65 -19.54
N ASP A 65 5.92 -5.07 -19.42
CA ASP A 65 4.98 -4.86 -20.51
C ASP A 65 4.07 -3.64 -20.20
N PRO A 66 4.29 -2.49 -20.85
CA PRO A 66 3.50 -1.28 -20.65
C PRO A 66 1.99 -1.48 -20.81
N GLY A 67 1.53 -2.45 -21.62
CA GLY A 67 0.11 -2.73 -21.83
C GLY A 67 -0.59 -3.33 -20.60
N THR A 68 0.18 -3.81 -19.62
CA THR A 68 -0.32 -4.44 -18.38
C THR A 68 -0.27 -3.53 -17.17
N ALA A 69 0.26 -2.31 -17.32
CA ALA A 69 0.40 -1.35 -16.23
C ALA A 69 -0.94 -0.71 -15.87
N LEU A 70 -1.30 -0.79 -14.60
CA LEU A 70 -2.57 -0.30 -14.05
C LEU A 70 -2.31 0.76 -12.97
N PRO A 71 -1.87 1.97 -13.34
CA PRO A 71 -1.75 3.07 -12.39
C PRO A 71 -3.13 3.45 -11.87
N ALA A 72 -3.25 3.55 -10.54
CA ALA A 72 -4.54 3.78 -9.89
C ALA A 72 -4.36 4.40 -8.50
N ILE A 73 -5.41 5.04 -8.00
CA ILE A 73 -5.56 5.29 -6.56
C ILE A 73 -6.49 4.21 -6.02
N LEU A 74 -5.98 3.43 -5.07
CA LEU A 74 -6.72 2.36 -4.42
C LEU A 74 -7.09 2.78 -3.00
N SER A 75 -8.11 2.14 -2.43
CA SER A 75 -8.52 2.35 -1.04
C SER A 75 -8.43 1.02 -0.31
N LEU A 76 -7.70 1.00 0.80
CA LEU A 76 -7.62 -0.12 1.73
C LEU A 76 -8.35 0.28 3.02
N PRO A 77 -9.52 -0.30 3.31
CA PRO A 77 -10.20 -0.10 4.60
C PRO A 77 -9.28 -0.52 5.74
N ILE A 78 -9.29 0.26 6.83
CA ILE A 78 -8.59 -0.07 8.07
C ILE A 78 -9.64 -0.30 9.16
N GLU A 79 -9.47 -1.37 9.93
CA GLU A 79 -10.29 -1.72 11.10
C GLU A 79 -9.70 -1.14 12.38
#